data_AF-A0A9D1BW34-F1
#
_entry.id   AF-A0A9D1BW34-F1
#
_cell.length_a   1.000
_cell.length_b   1.000
_cell.length_c   1.000
_cell.angle_alpha   90.00
_cell.angle_beta   90.00
_cell.angle_gamma   90.00
#
_symmetry.space_group_name_H-M   'P 1'
#
loop_
_entity.id
_entity.type
_entity.pdbx_description
1 polymer ?
#
loop_
_entity_poly.entity_id
_entity_poly.type
_entity_poly.pdbx_seq_one_letter_code
_entity_poly.pdbx_strand_id
1 'polypeptide(L)'
;TFTDGSRFVGNYKNGKRHGLGVITWSSGERFTASWKKGKINGEAEVKFGNGDAYVCEFKAGIPTGESRYIFQSGKEIEGDVEFIEFMMMKESTDLVAAIEPNLGFASYILALEFKQIKEYDLAEENFKQAQAFLPDKSALADRIPGQMAALQEKRNMN
;
A
#
# COMPACT_ATOMS: atom_id res chain seq x y z
N THR A 1 -3.55 16.96 6.73
CA THR A 1 -2.61 16.83 5.59
C THR A 1 -1.27 16.48 6.16
N PHE A 2 -0.62 15.46 5.60
CA PHE A 2 0.72 15.04 5.98
C PHE A 2 1.76 16.00 5.36
N THR A 3 2.99 15.99 5.88
CA THR A 3 4.10 16.84 5.38
C THR A 3 4.40 16.61 3.90
N ASP A 4 3.96 15.47 3.40
CA ASP A 4 4.25 14.91 2.10
C ASP A 4 3.17 15.26 1.05
N GLY A 5 2.22 16.12 1.44
CA GLY A 5 1.10 16.59 0.62
C GLY A 5 -0.11 15.66 0.63
N SER A 6 0.02 14.42 1.11
CA SER A 6 -1.10 13.48 1.19
C SER A 6 -2.10 13.91 2.29
N ARG A 7 -3.35 13.46 2.18
CA ARG A 7 -4.42 13.82 3.10
C ARG A 7 -5.19 12.58 3.53
N PHE A 8 -5.24 12.34 4.84
CA PHE A 8 -6.21 11.42 5.43
C PHE A 8 -7.53 12.14 5.75
N VAL A 9 -8.64 11.50 5.43
CA VAL A 9 -10.00 11.85 5.85
C VAL A 9 -10.63 10.61 6.43
N GLY A 10 -10.99 10.64 7.71
CA GLY A 10 -11.60 9.51 8.41
C GLY A 10 -11.72 9.79 9.90
N ASN A 11 -12.22 8.81 10.65
CA ASN A 11 -12.45 8.99 12.08
C ASN A 11 -11.27 8.49 12.91
N TYR A 12 -11.18 9.04 14.12
CA TYR A 12 -10.24 8.60 15.14
C TYR A 12 -11.00 8.18 16.41
N LYS A 13 -10.50 7.13 17.07
CA LYS A 13 -10.93 6.70 18.39
C LYS A 13 -9.71 6.40 19.24
N ASN A 14 -9.59 7.03 20.40
CA ASN A 14 -8.45 6.90 21.31
C ASN A 14 -7.09 7.18 20.62
N GLY A 15 -7.04 8.23 19.81
CA GLY A 15 -5.83 8.62 19.07
C GLY A 15 -5.45 7.69 17.91
N LYS A 16 -6.28 6.70 17.57
CA LYS A 16 -6.03 5.74 16.47
C LYS A 16 -7.11 5.84 15.40
N ARG A 17 -6.74 5.58 14.13
CA ARG A 17 -7.70 5.50 13.02
C ARG A 17 -8.81 4.49 13.33
N HIS A 18 -10.04 4.85 13.02
CA HIS A 18 -11.22 4.04 13.27
C HIS A 18 -12.34 4.28 12.24
N GLY A 19 -13.07 3.23 11.88
CA GLY A 19 -14.11 3.29 10.85
C GLY A 19 -13.53 3.47 9.44
N LEU A 20 -14.39 3.84 8.49
CA LEU A 20 -14.00 4.14 7.12
C LEU A 20 -13.09 5.37 7.08
N GLY A 21 -12.06 5.31 6.24
CA GLY A 21 -11.19 6.43 5.95
C GLY A 21 -10.61 6.36 4.55
N VAL A 22 -10.03 7.48 4.13
CA VAL A 22 -9.47 7.68 2.80
C VAL A 22 -8.15 8.41 2.94
N ILE A 23 -7.09 7.90 2.32
CA ILE A 23 -5.86 8.65 2.05
C ILE A 23 -5.87 9.05 0.58
N THR A 24 -5.57 10.31 0.30
CA THR A 24 -5.35 10.81 -1.06
C THR A 24 -3.94 11.36 -1.16
N TRP A 25 -3.17 10.88 -2.13
CA TRP A 25 -1.83 11.38 -2.42
C TRP A 25 -1.89 12.57 -3.36
N SER A 26 -0.84 13.40 -3.33
CA SER A 26 -0.74 14.59 -4.20
C SER A 26 -0.72 14.25 -5.68
N SER A 27 -0.29 13.04 -6.03
CA SER A 27 -0.31 12.47 -7.38
C SER A 27 -1.70 11.99 -7.83
N GLY A 28 -2.68 11.94 -6.92
CA GLY A 28 -4.09 11.65 -7.24
C GLY A 28 -4.56 10.24 -6.87
N GLU A 29 -3.65 9.33 -6.53
CA GLU A 29 -4.01 7.99 -6.05
C GLU A 29 -4.79 8.08 -4.74
N ARG A 30 -5.67 7.09 -4.53
CA ARG A 30 -6.57 7.06 -3.39
C ARG A 30 -6.56 5.68 -2.75
N PHE A 31 -6.41 5.64 -1.44
CA PHE A 31 -6.52 4.44 -0.63
C PHE A 31 -7.71 4.54 0.30
N THR A 32 -8.66 3.62 0.19
CA THR A 32 -9.85 3.56 1.03
C THR A 32 -9.80 2.27 1.83
N ALA A 33 -10.05 2.36 3.15
CA ALA A 33 -10.09 1.16 3.99
C ALA A 33 -10.95 1.37 5.23
N SER A 34 -11.25 0.28 5.93
CA SER A 34 -11.84 0.33 7.27
C SER A 34 -10.80 0.08 8.34
N TRP A 35 -10.72 0.95 9.35
CA TRP A 35 -9.79 0.77 10.48
C TRP A 35 -10.49 0.37 11.77
N LYS A 36 -9.88 -0.55 12.52
CA LYS A 36 -10.26 -0.94 13.88
C LYS A 36 -9.04 -0.89 14.79
N LYS A 37 -9.07 -0.06 15.84
CA LYS A 37 -7.96 0.13 16.78
C LYS A 37 -6.62 0.51 16.08
N GLY A 38 -6.69 1.30 15.01
CA GLY A 38 -5.52 1.73 14.24
C GLY A 38 -4.96 0.69 13.26
N LYS A 39 -5.66 -0.43 13.05
CA LYS A 39 -5.29 -1.46 12.08
C LYS A 39 -6.36 -1.57 11.00
N ILE A 40 -5.99 -1.83 9.76
CA ILE A 40 -6.98 -2.13 8.72
C ILE A 40 -7.72 -3.42 9.10
N ASN A 41 -9.04 -3.42 8.94
CA ASN A 41 -9.89 -4.56 9.25
C ASN A 41 -11.14 -4.52 8.36
N GLY A 42 -11.21 -5.42 7.38
CA GLY A 42 -12.14 -5.38 6.26
C GLY A 42 -11.40 -5.13 4.95
N GLU A 43 -12.19 -4.88 3.91
CA GLU A 43 -11.70 -4.58 2.57
C GLU A 43 -10.93 -3.25 2.54
N ALA A 44 -9.83 -3.25 1.79
CA ALA A 44 -9.10 -2.05 1.41
C ALA A 44 -8.96 -1.99 -0.11
N GLU A 45 -9.08 -0.78 -0.65
CA GLU A 45 -9.02 -0.49 -2.08
C GLU A 45 -8.00 0.62 -2.35
N VAL A 46 -7.09 0.37 -3.28
CA VAL A 46 -6.24 1.38 -3.90
C VAL A 46 -6.79 1.67 -5.29
N LYS A 47 -7.06 2.95 -5.59
CA LYS A 47 -7.28 3.45 -6.95
C LYS A 47 -6.02 4.15 -7.44
N PHE A 48 -5.50 3.68 -8.57
CA PHE A 48 -4.29 4.18 -9.17
C PHE A 48 -4.57 5.32 -10.16
N GLY A 49 -3.55 6.14 -10.44
CA GLY A 49 -3.68 7.28 -11.36
C GLY A 49 -3.97 6.87 -12.81
N ASN A 50 -3.62 5.64 -13.19
CA ASN A 50 -3.91 5.06 -14.50
C ASN A 50 -5.33 4.47 -14.62
N GLY A 51 -6.18 4.62 -13.58
CA GLY A 51 -7.55 4.12 -13.59
C GLY A 51 -7.72 2.66 -13.14
N ASP A 52 -6.63 1.92 -12.93
CA ASP A 52 -6.68 0.60 -12.32
C ASP A 52 -7.04 0.68 -10.82
N ALA A 53 -7.41 -0.47 -10.26
CA ALA A 53 -7.61 -0.62 -8.83
C ALA A 53 -7.05 -1.94 -8.30
N TYR A 54 -6.68 -1.94 -7.02
CA TYR A 54 -6.30 -3.13 -6.28
C TYR A 54 -7.14 -3.22 -5.01
N VAL A 55 -7.76 -4.38 -4.80
CA VAL A 55 -8.62 -4.65 -3.65
C VAL A 55 -8.05 -5.83 -2.88
N CYS A 56 -8.00 -5.73 -1.55
CA CYS A 56 -7.51 -6.80 -0.70
C CYS A 56 -8.25 -6.81 0.64
N GLU A 57 -8.55 -7.99 1.17
CA GLU A 57 -9.15 -8.16 2.50
C GLU A 57 -8.07 -8.17 3.59
N PHE A 58 -8.33 -7.47 4.70
CA PHE A 58 -7.42 -7.40 5.84
C PHE A 58 -8.09 -7.84 7.13
N LYS A 59 -7.32 -8.54 7.97
CA LYS A 59 -7.70 -8.85 9.35
C LYS A 59 -6.61 -8.39 10.29
N ALA A 60 -6.98 -7.48 11.20
CA ALA A 60 -6.07 -6.93 12.19
C ALA A 60 -4.75 -6.40 11.60
N GLY A 61 -4.83 -5.75 10.44
CA GLY A 61 -3.71 -5.11 9.75
C GLY A 61 -2.89 -6.03 8.85
N ILE A 62 -3.25 -7.32 8.76
CA ILE A 62 -2.57 -8.30 7.91
C ILE A 62 -3.50 -8.67 6.74
N PRO A 63 -3.01 -8.68 5.49
CA PRO A 63 -3.74 -9.20 4.34
C PRO A 63 -4.16 -10.66 4.56
N THR A 64 -5.39 -11.03 4.24
CA THR A 64 -5.91 -12.40 4.47
C THR A 64 -5.87 -13.29 3.22
N GLY A 65 -5.21 -12.86 2.15
CA GLY A 65 -5.04 -13.63 0.92
C GLY A 65 -5.90 -13.07 -0.20
N GLU A 66 -7.22 -13.18 -0.11
CA GLU A 66 -8.14 -12.77 -1.18
C GLU A 66 -7.90 -11.33 -1.66
N SER A 67 -7.46 -11.23 -2.92
CA SER A 67 -7.06 -9.98 -3.57
C SER A 67 -7.50 -9.97 -5.01
N ARG A 68 -7.76 -8.76 -5.52
CA ARG A 68 -8.20 -8.54 -6.90
C ARG A 68 -7.49 -7.35 -7.50
N TYR A 69 -6.94 -7.54 -8.69
CA TYR A 69 -6.46 -6.45 -9.54
C TYR A 69 -7.49 -6.19 -10.63
N ILE A 70 -7.97 -4.95 -10.70
CA ILE A 70 -9.03 -4.51 -11.61
C ILE A 70 -8.39 -3.51 -12.58
N PHE A 71 -8.31 -3.88 -13.85
CA PHE A 71 -7.81 -2.97 -14.88
C PHE A 71 -8.88 -1.92 -15.23
N GLN A 72 -8.47 -0.73 -15.67
CA GLN A 72 -9.41 0.30 -16.16
C GLN A 72 -10.36 -0.22 -17.25
N SER A 73 -9.93 -1.23 -18.03
CA SER A 73 -10.74 -1.90 -19.04
C SER A 73 -11.91 -2.72 -18.48
N GLY A 74 -11.93 -2.97 -17.17
CA GLY A 74 -12.88 -3.85 -16.49
C GLY A 74 -12.45 -5.32 -16.44
N LYS A 75 -11.27 -5.67 -16.99
CA LYS A 75 -10.68 -7.00 -16.75
C LYS A 75 -10.31 -7.11 -15.28
N GLU A 76 -10.61 -8.25 -14.67
CA GLU A 76 -10.24 -8.55 -13.29
C GLU A 76 -9.35 -9.78 -13.22
N ILE A 77 -8.43 -9.76 -12.27
CA ILE A 77 -7.59 -10.89 -11.90
C ILE A 77 -7.77 -11.09 -10.40
N GLU A 78 -8.21 -12.27 -10.01
CA GLU A 78 -8.36 -12.65 -8.60
C GLU A 78 -7.27 -13.65 -8.22
N GLY A 79 -6.87 -13.62 -6.95
CA GLY A 79 -5.97 -14.60 -6.37
C GLY A 79 -5.58 -14.22 -4.95
N ASP A 80 -4.69 -15.01 -4.35
CA ASP A 80 -4.07 -14.56 -3.11
C ASP A 80 -3.04 -13.44 -3.37
N VAL A 81 -2.60 -12.73 -2.31
CA VAL A 81 -1.62 -11.64 -2.42
C VAL A 81 -0.36 -12.12 -3.13
N GLU A 82 0.16 -13.28 -2.73
CA GLU A 82 1.38 -13.86 -3.30
C GLU A 82 1.20 -14.24 -4.77
N PHE A 83 0.02 -14.69 -5.17
CA PHE A 83 -0.35 -15.04 -6.54
C PHE A 83 -0.47 -13.80 -7.42
N ILE A 84 -1.10 -12.74 -6.92
CA ILE A 84 -1.18 -11.47 -7.64
C ILE A 84 0.24 -10.93 -7.80
N GLU A 85 1.06 -10.90 -6.75
CA GLU A 85 2.47 -10.53 -6.84
C GLU A 85 3.26 -11.42 -7.81
N PHE A 86 3.08 -12.75 -7.76
CA PHE A 86 3.72 -13.71 -8.65
C PHE A 86 3.33 -13.50 -10.11
N MET A 87 2.03 -13.35 -10.39
CA MET A 87 1.52 -13.09 -11.73
C MET A 87 2.07 -11.78 -12.29
N MET A 88 2.15 -10.74 -11.45
CA MET A 88 2.75 -9.46 -11.79
C MET A 88 4.26 -9.55 -12.05
N MET A 89 4.94 -10.63 -11.66
CA MET A 89 6.39 -10.79 -11.86
C MET A 89 6.78 -11.82 -12.93
N LYS A 90 5.85 -12.62 -13.46
CA LYS A 90 6.20 -13.82 -14.27
C LYS A 90 5.43 -14.04 -15.58
N GLU A 91 4.31 -13.36 -15.87
CA GLU A 91 3.60 -13.51 -17.16
C GLU A 91 3.70 -12.27 -18.05
N SER A 92 4.20 -12.42 -19.28
CA SER A 92 4.24 -11.43 -20.37
C SER A 92 4.74 -10.01 -20.00
N THR A 93 5.94 -9.68 -20.49
CA THR A 93 6.67 -8.44 -20.22
C THR A 93 5.84 -7.16 -20.36
N ASP A 94 4.84 -7.15 -21.23
CA ASP A 94 4.10 -5.94 -21.57
C ASP A 94 2.97 -5.64 -20.59
N LEU A 95 2.36 -6.67 -19.98
CA LEU A 95 1.36 -6.49 -18.92
C LEU A 95 2.03 -6.13 -17.59
N VAL A 96 3.19 -6.72 -17.32
CA VAL A 96 4.00 -6.48 -16.11
C VAL A 96 4.51 -5.05 -16.05
N ALA A 97 5.11 -4.54 -17.13
CA ALA A 97 5.62 -3.16 -17.15
C ALA A 97 4.53 -2.11 -16.92
N ALA A 98 3.28 -2.41 -17.29
CA ALA A 98 2.15 -1.50 -17.11
C ALA A 98 1.65 -1.41 -15.66
N ILE A 99 1.91 -2.44 -14.84
CA ILE A 99 1.41 -2.55 -13.46
C ILE A 99 2.50 -2.41 -12.39
N GLU A 100 3.78 -2.50 -12.76
CA GLU A 100 4.93 -2.30 -11.85
C GLU A 100 4.80 -1.02 -11.00
N PRO A 101 4.51 0.19 -11.55
CA PRO A 101 4.34 1.38 -10.72
C PRO A 101 3.20 1.26 -9.69
N ASN A 102 2.13 0.55 -10.05
CA ASN A 102 0.99 0.32 -9.18
C ASN A 102 1.36 -0.65 -8.04
N LEU A 103 2.15 -1.69 -8.34
CA LEU A 103 2.72 -2.58 -7.33
C LEU A 103 3.63 -1.82 -6.37
N GLY A 104 4.54 -1.00 -6.89
CA GLY A 104 5.44 -0.18 -6.06
C GLY A 104 4.67 0.74 -5.12
N PHE A 105 3.57 1.34 -5.60
CA PHE A 105 2.69 2.18 -4.80
C PHE A 105 1.93 1.38 -3.72
N ALA A 106 1.36 0.22 -4.07
CA ALA A 106 0.66 -0.65 -3.12
C ALA A 106 1.61 -1.14 -2.00
N SER A 107 2.82 -1.58 -2.35
CA SER A 107 3.85 -1.98 -1.38
C SER A 107 4.25 -0.80 -0.47
N TYR A 108 4.33 0.42 -1.00
CA TYR A 108 4.61 1.60 -0.18
C TYR A 108 3.53 1.83 0.89
N ILE A 109 2.25 1.67 0.54
CA ILE A 109 1.13 1.77 1.48
C ILE A 109 1.24 0.69 2.56
N LEU A 110 1.43 -0.57 2.15
CA LEU A 110 1.58 -1.69 3.08
C LEU A 110 2.72 -1.46 4.06
N ALA A 111 3.87 -0.98 3.58
CA ALA A 111 5.02 -0.66 4.41
C ALA A 111 4.67 0.37 5.51
N LEU A 112 3.91 1.42 5.18
CA LEU A 112 3.45 2.42 6.15
C LEU A 112 2.48 1.84 7.17
N GLU A 113 1.55 0.98 6.74
CA GLU A 113 0.58 0.32 7.62
C GLU A 113 1.27 -0.67 8.57
N PHE A 114 2.18 -1.51 8.08
CA PHE A 114 3.01 -2.42 8.88
C PHE A 114 3.87 -1.67 9.89
N LYS A 115 4.53 -0.59 9.47
CA LYS A 115 5.28 0.31 10.37
C LYS A 115 4.40 0.89 11.48
N GLN A 116 3.14 1.22 11.20
CA GLN A 116 2.21 1.73 12.22
C GLN A 116 1.82 0.68 13.25
N ILE A 117 1.72 -0.59 12.84
CA ILE A 117 1.36 -1.70 13.73
C ILE A 117 2.55 -2.42 14.35
N LYS A 118 3.77 -1.90 14.12
CA LYS A 118 5.06 -2.42 14.61
C LYS A 118 5.52 -3.74 13.99
N GLU A 119 4.98 -4.11 12.84
CA GLU A 119 5.47 -5.23 12.04
C GLU A 119 6.66 -4.76 11.19
N TYR A 120 7.81 -4.55 11.82
CA TYR A 120 8.93 -3.83 11.18
C TYR A 120 9.63 -4.62 10.08
N ASP A 121 9.71 -5.96 10.18
CA ASP A 121 10.30 -6.78 9.13
C ASP A 121 9.46 -6.75 7.85
N LEU A 122 8.14 -6.93 7.98
CA LEU A 122 7.20 -6.80 6.86
C LEU A 122 7.23 -5.38 6.27
N ALA A 123 7.35 -4.36 7.12
CA ALA A 123 7.48 -2.98 6.65
C ALA A 123 8.75 -2.76 5.83
N GLU A 124 9.89 -3.31 6.26
CA GLU A 124 11.17 -3.19 5.56
C GLU A 124 11.14 -3.90 4.21
N GLU A 125 10.61 -5.12 4.16
CA GLU A 125 10.42 -5.88 2.92
C GLU A 125 9.57 -5.12 1.91
N ASN A 126 8.43 -4.58 2.36
CA ASN A 126 7.54 -3.82 1.50
C ASN A 126 8.15 -2.48 1.05
N PHE A 127 9.01 -1.83 1.85
CA PHE A 127 9.76 -0.66 1.39
C PHE A 127 10.78 -1.02 0.31
N LYS A 128 11.44 -2.18 0.40
CA LYS A 128 12.37 -2.65 -0.64
C LYS A 128 11.63 -2.96 -1.94
N GLN A 129 10.49 -3.63 -1.85
CA GLN A 129 9.62 -3.89 -3.00
C GLN A 129 9.10 -2.60 -3.63
N ALA A 130 8.63 -1.65 -2.81
CA ALA A 130 8.24 -0.33 -3.28
C ALA A 130 9.38 0.39 -4.02
N GLN A 131 10.61 0.32 -3.48
CA GLN A 131 11.78 0.93 -4.11
C GLN A 131 12.16 0.27 -5.44
N ALA A 132 11.92 -1.03 -5.59
CA ALA A 132 12.22 -1.76 -6.81
C ALA A 132 11.28 -1.43 -7.97
N PHE A 133 10.01 -1.10 -7.67
CA PHE A 133 8.96 -0.96 -8.68
C PHE A 133 8.43 0.46 -8.89
N LEU A 134 8.65 1.38 -7.94
CA LEU A 134 8.28 2.78 -8.16
C LEU A 134 9.17 3.41 -9.23
N PRO A 135 8.62 4.31 -10.07
CA PRO A 135 9.41 5.02 -11.05
C PRO A 135 10.56 5.80 -10.40
N ASP A 136 11.74 5.75 -11.02
CA ASP A 136 12.91 6.52 -10.63
C ASP A 136 12.56 8.02 -10.54
N LYS A 137 13.03 8.68 -9.48
CA LYS A 137 12.76 10.10 -9.18
C LYS A 137 11.28 10.45 -8.93
N SER A 138 10.42 9.46 -8.70
CA SER A 138 9.09 9.74 -8.16
C SER A 138 9.20 10.29 -6.74
N ALA A 139 8.30 11.20 -6.38
CA ALA A 139 8.29 11.80 -5.04
C ALA A 139 8.15 10.77 -3.91
N LEU A 140 7.60 9.59 -4.19
CA LEU A 140 7.51 8.48 -3.25
C LEU A 140 8.82 7.71 -3.13
N ALA A 141 9.48 7.40 -4.25
CA ALA A 141 10.79 6.74 -4.24
C ALA A 141 11.82 7.54 -3.42
N ASP A 142 11.84 8.87 -3.57
CA ASP A 142 12.74 9.76 -2.81
C ASP A 142 12.48 9.73 -1.29
N ARG A 143 11.29 9.30 -0.85
CA ARG A 143 10.93 9.23 0.58
C ARG A 143 11.34 7.91 1.23
N ILE A 144 11.51 6.84 0.45
CA ILE A 144 11.76 5.50 0.99
C ILE A 144 13.01 5.47 1.90
N PRO A 145 14.17 6.05 1.52
CA PRO A 145 15.34 6.07 2.41
C PRO A 145 15.05 6.68 3.79
N GLY A 146 14.34 7.82 3.84
CA GLY A 146 13.95 8.46 5.09
C GLY A 146 12.94 7.62 5.90
N GLN A 147 12.00 6.95 5.22
CA GLN A 147 11.06 6.05 5.88
C GLN A 147 11.73 4.82 6.49
N MET A 148 12.72 4.25 5.79
CA MET A 148 13.53 3.13 6.27
C MET A 148 14.43 3.53 7.45
N ALA A 149 15.07 4.70 7.41
CA ALA A 149 15.84 5.21 8.54
C ALA A 149 14.96 5.37 9.79
N ALA A 150 13.79 6.02 9.64
CA ALA A 150 12.83 6.17 10.73
C ALA A 150 12.21 4.84 11.19
N LEU A 151 12.20 3.80 10.36
CA LEU A 151 11.79 2.44 10.73
C LEU A 151 12.85 1.80 11.63
N GLN A 152 14.13 1.89 11.25
CA GLN A 152 15.27 1.37 12.01
C GLN A 152 15.39 2.04 13.38
N GLU A 153 15.22 3.36 13.47
CA GLU A 153 15.20 4.08 14.75
C GLU A 153 14.11 3.53 15.69
N LYS A 154 12.88 3.36 15.17
CA LYS A 154 11.76 2.80 15.94
C LYS A 154 11.95 1.34 16.33
N ARG A 155 12.69 0.57 15.52
CA ARG A 155 13.07 -0.81 15.82
C ARG A 155 14.02 -0.87 17.01
N ASN A 156 15.00 0.04 17.06
CA ASN A 156 15.99 0.10 18.13
C ASN A 156 15.42 0.63 19.47
N MET A 157 14.27 1.28 19.46
CA MET A 157 13.59 1.82 20.64
C MET A 157 12.56 0.87 21.29
N ASN A 158 12.19 -0.23 20.62
CA ASN A 158 11.25 -1.24 21.13
C ASN A 158 12.01 -2.45 21.66
#